data_AF-A0A268TP92-F1
#
_entry.id   AF-A0A268TP92-F1
#
_cell.length_a   1.000
_cell.length_b   1.000
_cell.length_c   1.000
_cell.angle_alpha   90.00
_cell.angle_beta   90.00
_cell.angle_gamma   90.00
#
_symmetry.space_group_name_H-M   'P 1'
#
loop_
_entity.id
_entity.type
_entity.pdbx_description
1 polymer ?
#
loop_
_entity_poly.entity_id
_entity_poly.type
_entity_poly.pdbx_seq_one_letter_code
_entity_poly.pdbx_strand_id
1 'polypeptide(L)'
;MAHIEISQTPKNEPFIRCVGKVKTDDEFLEFKEKIRPTIQALKNTNGDKTIFIFLIDSYPISLPMIGYLLKLKENDGLDLKLYTNSIKLFGFFQTLELNEKIEISIKNL
;
A
#
# COMPACT_ATOMS: atom_id res chain seq x y z
N MET A 1 0.87 -14.98 6.83
CA MET A 1 -0.05 -14.62 5.74
C MET A 1 -0.89 -13.42 6.16
N ALA A 2 -0.75 -12.31 5.44
CA ALA A 2 -1.53 -11.12 5.68
C ALA A 2 -2.97 -11.28 5.17
N HIS A 3 -3.91 -10.70 5.91
CA HIS A 3 -5.30 -10.55 5.48
C HIS A 3 -5.44 -9.25 4.69
N ILE A 4 -6.08 -9.30 3.53
CA ILE A 4 -6.17 -8.16 2.60
C ILE A 4 -7.63 -7.91 2.28
N GLU A 5 -8.08 -6.70 2.61
CA GLU A 5 -9.43 -6.22 2.39
C GLU A 5 -9.39 -5.00 1.46
N ILE A 6 -10.36 -4.92 0.56
CA ILE A 6 -10.54 -3.80 -0.36
C ILE A 6 -11.92 -3.22 -0.06
N SER A 7 -12.00 -1.91 0.10
CA SER A 7 -13.24 -1.21 0.45
C SER A 7 -13.21 0.21 -0.09
N GLN A 8 -14.23 1.00 0.21
CA GLN A 8 -14.36 2.38 -0.23
C GLN A 8 -14.59 3.31 0.95
N THR A 9 -14.03 4.52 0.90
CA THR A 9 -14.34 5.59 1.83
C THR A 9 -15.78 6.07 1.61
N PRO A 10 -16.37 6.85 2.54
CA PRO A 10 -17.68 7.49 2.32
C PRO A 10 -17.75 8.40 1.09
N LYS A 11 -16.59 8.77 0.52
CA LYS A 11 -16.48 9.56 -0.72
C LYS A 11 -16.27 8.69 -1.96
N ASN A 12 -16.47 7.37 -1.86
CA ASN A 12 -16.23 6.36 -2.90
C ASN A 12 -14.77 6.23 -3.36
N GLU A 13 -13.80 6.61 -2.51
CA GLU A 13 -12.38 6.41 -2.83
C GLU A 13 -11.95 5.00 -2.39
N PRO A 14 -11.29 4.20 -3.25
CA PRO A 14 -10.87 2.87 -2.87
C PRO A 14 -9.73 2.91 -1.85
N PHE A 15 -9.80 2.01 -0.86
CA PHE A 15 -8.70 1.75 0.05
C PHE A 15 -8.41 0.26 0.19
N ILE A 16 -7.16 -0.04 0.48
CA ILE A 16 -6.65 -1.38 0.75
C ILE A 16 -6.25 -1.45 2.21
N ARG A 17 -6.74 -2.45 2.93
CA ARG A 17 -6.32 -2.76 4.29
C ARG A 17 -5.58 -4.08 4.30
N CYS A 18 -4.30 -4.04 4.67
CA CYS A 18 -3.42 -5.19 4.81
C CYS A 18 -3.12 -5.38 6.30
N VAL A 19 -3.61 -6.46 6.88
CA VAL A 19 -3.43 -6.81 8.29
C VAL A 19 -2.49 -7.99 8.42
N GLY A 20 -1.40 -7.80 9.15
CA GLY A 20 -0.33 -8.78 9.27
C GLY A 20 0.74 -8.62 8.17
N LYS A 21 1.67 -9.57 8.17
CA LYS A 21 2.98 -9.43 7.52
C LYS A 21 2.99 -10.04 6.13
N VAL A 22 3.67 -9.39 5.20
CA VAL A 22 3.95 -9.86 3.84
C VAL A 22 5.46 -9.99 3.72
N LYS A 23 6.01 -11.18 3.99
CA LYS A 23 7.46 -11.40 4.12
C LYS A 23 8.05 -12.23 3.01
N THR A 24 7.29 -13.18 2.49
CA THR A 24 7.76 -14.08 1.42
C THR A 24 7.34 -13.56 0.06
N ASP A 25 7.98 -14.09 -0.99
CA ASP A 25 7.61 -13.77 -2.37
C ASP A 25 6.19 -14.24 -2.68
N ASP A 26 5.79 -15.42 -2.18
CA ASP A 26 4.42 -15.93 -2.34
C ASP A 26 3.39 -15.02 -1.68
N GLU A 27 3.63 -14.58 -0.43
CA GLU A 27 2.73 -13.64 0.26
C GLU A 27 2.64 -12.30 -0.50
N PHE A 28 3.74 -11.86 -1.11
CA PHE A 28 3.76 -10.66 -1.94
C PHE A 28 2.96 -10.85 -3.24
N LEU A 29 3.11 -11.99 -3.91
CA LEU A 29 2.35 -12.31 -5.12
C LEU A 29 0.86 -12.35 -4.81
N GLU A 30 0.45 -13.00 -3.72
CA GLU A 30 -0.94 -13.00 -3.27
C GLU A 30 -1.46 -11.58 -3.00
N PHE A 31 -0.66 -10.73 -2.33
CA PHE A 31 -1.00 -9.32 -2.13
C PHE A 31 -1.25 -8.60 -3.46
N LYS A 32 -0.29 -8.71 -4.37
CA LYS A 32 -0.33 -8.06 -5.68
C LYS A 32 -1.55 -8.52 -6.50
N GLU A 33 -1.82 -9.82 -6.52
CA GLU A 33 -2.93 -10.38 -7.27
C GLU A 33 -4.29 -9.95 -6.71
N LYS A 34 -4.43 -9.88 -5.37
CA LYS A 34 -5.66 -9.41 -4.72
C LYS A 34 -5.98 -7.95 -5.04
N ILE A 35 -4.97 -7.07 -5.03
CA ILE A 35 -5.21 -5.63 -5.22
C ILE A 35 -5.22 -5.19 -6.68
N ARG A 36 -4.73 -6.04 -7.59
CA ARG A 36 -4.65 -5.75 -9.04
C ARG A 36 -5.97 -5.25 -9.65
N PRO A 37 -7.15 -5.81 -9.36
CA PRO A 37 -8.41 -5.30 -9.92
C PRO A 37 -8.67 -3.82 -9.56
N THR A 38 -8.41 -3.44 -8.30
CA THR A 38 -8.54 -2.05 -7.83
C THR A 38 -7.55 -1.13 -8.53
N ILE A 39 -6.30 -1.57 -8.68
CA ILE A 39 -5.26 -0.83 -9.40
C ILE A 39 -5.67 -0.60 -10.87
N GLN A 40 -6.21 -1.62 -11.54
CA GLN A 40 -6.67 -1.50 -12.93
C GLN A 40 -7.88 -0.58 -13.06
N ALA A 41 -8.85 -0.68 -12.15
CA ALA A 41 -10.01 0.19 -12.12
C ALA A 41 -9.60 1.67 -11.99
N LEU A 42 -8.71 1.99 -11.04
CA LEU A 42 -8.17 3.35 -10.86
C LEU A 42 -7.43 3.86 -12.10
N LYS A 43 -6.58 3.04 -12.71
CA LYS A 43 -5.84 3.44 -13.93
C LYS A 43 -6.74 3.86 -15.08
N ASN A 44 -7.89 3.22 -15.21
CA ASN A 44 -8.88 3.47 -16.27
C ASN A 44 -9.81 4.66 -15.96
N THR A 45 -9.71 5.27 -14.77
CA THR A 45 -10.45 6.50 -14.46
C THR A 45 -9.71 7.74 -14.94
N ASN A 46 -10.47 8.73 -15.41
CA ASN A 46 -9.96 10.05 -15.79
C ASN A 46 -9.88 11.02 -14.59
N GLY A 47 -10.29 10.58 -13.41
CA GLY A 47 -10.37 11.38 -12.19
C GLY A 47 -9.18 11.16 -11.25
N ASP A 48 -9.46 11.30 -9.95
CA ASP A 48 -8.47 11.08 -8.90
C ASP A 48 -7.95 9.63 -8.92
N LYS A 49 -6.63 9.49 -8.95
CA LYS A 49 -5.90 8.21 -8.97
C LYS A 49 -5.24 7.92 -7.62
N THR A 50 -5.77 8.52 -6.56
CA THR A 50 -5.32 8.28 -5.20
C THR A 50 -5.74 6.91 -4.71
N ILE A 51 -4.82 6.21 -4.05
CA ILE A 51 -5.07 4.96 -3.35
C ILE A 51 -4.55 5.05 -1.91
N PHE A 52 -5.44 4.74 -0.98
CA PHE A 52 -5.12 4.69 0.44
C PHE A 52 -4.78 3.25 0.81
N ILE A 53 -3.60 3.02 1.39
CA ILE A 53 -3.13 1.69 1.78
C ILE A 53 -2.83 1.70 3.28
N PHE A 54 -3.56 0.89 4.04
CA PHE A 54 -3.40 0.72 5.47
C PHE A 54 -2.60 -0.57 5.74
N LEU A 55 -1.40 -0.42 6.26
CA LEU A 55 -0.45 -1.47 6.63
C LEU A 55 -0.47 -1.65 8.16
N ILE A 56 -1.33 -2.55 8.63
CA ILE A 56 -1.61 -2.79 10.05
C ILE A 56 -0.84 -4.03 10.49
N ASP A 57 0.04 -3.87 11.49
CA ASP A 57 0.90 -4.94 12.01
C ASP A 57 1.75 -5.64 10.92
N SER A 58 2.09 -4.90 9.87
CA SER A 58 2.72 -5.44 8.66
C SER A 58 4.25 -5.51 8.69
N TYR A 59 4.90 -5.17 9.81
CA TYR A 59 6.37 -5.26 9.91
C TYR A 59 6.86 -6.66 10.35
N PRO A 60 7.92 -7.21 9.73
CA PRO A 60 8.59 -6.71 8.52
C PRO A 60 7.78 -6.94 7.24
N ILE A 61 8.04 -6.09 6.25
CA ILE A 61 7.51 -6.13 4.89
C ILE A 61 8.63 -6.56 3.92
N SER A 62 8.27 -7.28 2.86
CA SER A 62 9.24 -7.75 1.86
C SER A 62 9.72 -6.62 0.95
N LEU A 63 10.97 -6.68 0.49
CA LEU A 63 11.52 -5.74 -0.50
C LEU A 63 10.72 -5.73 -1.83
N PRO A 64 10.24 -6.87 -2.36
CA PRO A 64 9.34 -6.88 -3.50
C PRO A 64 8.10 -6.00 -3.31
N MET A 65 7.53 -5.99 -2.11
CA MET A 65 6.39 -5.12 -1.81
C MET A 65 6.77 -3.63 -1.85
N ILE A 66 7.95 -3.26 -1.34
CA ILE A 66 8.49 -1.89 -1.47
C ILE A 66 8.66 -1.50 -2.94
N GLY A 67 9.34 -2.34 -3.72
CA GLY A 67 9.55 -2.10 -5.15
C GLY A 67 8.23 -1.97 -5.92
N TYR A 68 7.22 -2.74 -5.53
CA TYR A 68 5.90 -2.64 -6.14
C TYR A 68 5.19 -1.34 -5.79
N LEU A 69 5.23 -0.88 -4.54
CA LEU A 69 4.66 0.42 -4.15
C LEU A 69 5.32 1.58 -4.91
N LEU A 70 6.65 1.56 -5.05
CA LEU A 70 7.39 2.51 -5.87
C LEU A 70 6.97 2.46 -7.34
N LYS A 71 6.87 1.26 -7.92
CA LYS A 71 6.40 1.08 -9.30
C LYS A 71 5.00 1.63 -9.52
N LEU A 72 4.09 1.47 -8.56
CA LEU A 72 2.74 2.04 -8.62
C LEU A 72 2.76 3.58 -8.61
N LYS A 73 3.66 4.18 -7.83
CA LYS A 73 3.81 5.65 -7.77
C LYS A 73 4.49 6.21 -9.02
N GLU A 74 5.66 5.68 -9.37
CA GLU A 74 6.56 6.27 -10.37
C GLU A 74 6.21 5.88 -11.80
N ASN A 75 5.89 4.60 -12.04
CA ASN A 75 5.67 4.11 -13.40
C ASN A 75 4.19 4.11 -13.79
N ASP A 76 3.31 3.89 -12.81
CA ASP A 76 1.87 3.84 -13.05
C ASP A 76 1.15 5.16 -12.77
N GLY A 77 1.84 6.13 -12.17
CA GLY A 77 1.32 7.47 -11.89
C GLY A 77 0.17 7.50 -10.88
N LEU A 78 0.05 6.50 -10.00
CA LEU A 78 -0.93 6.50 -8.92
C LEU A 78 -0.44 7.35 -7.76
N ASP A 79 -1.36 8.06 -7.08
CA ASP A 79 -1.00 8.76 -5.85
C ASP A 79 -1.19 7.84 -4.64
N LEU A 80 -0.10 7.41 -4.01
CA LEU A 80 -0.16 6.47 -2.90
C LEU A 80 -0.12 7.22 -1.57
N LYS A 81 -1.06 6.87 -0.68
CA LYS A 81 -1.07 7.31 0.71
C LYS A 81 -1.01 6.11 1.63
N LEU A 82 0.12 5.92 2.29
CA LEU A 82 0.37 4.80 3.18
C LEU A 82 0.08 5.19 4.63
N TYR A 83 -0.67 4.36 5.31
CA TYR A 83 -0.91 4.48 6.74
C TYR A 83 -0.41 3.23 7.44
N THR A 84 0.21 3.39 8.60
CA THR A 84 0.59 2.25 9.44
C THR A 84 0.36 2.54 10.92
N ASN A 85 0.14 1.50 11.70
CA ASN A 85 0.13 1.56 13.16
C ASN A 85 1.52 1.25 13.76
N SER A 86 2.51 0.92 12.93
CA SER A 86 3.82 0.43 13.37
C SER A 86 4.90 1.51 13.24
N ILE A 87 5.41 1.99 14.37
CA ILE A 87 6.58 2.89 14.41
C ILE A 87 7.79 2.24 13.71
N LYS A 88 7.96 0.92 13.85
CA LYS A 88 9.05 0.19 13.20
C LYS A 88 8.93 0.22 11.68
N LEU A 89 7.72 0.01 11.15
CA LEU A 89 7.49 0.08 9.71
C LEU A 89 7.68 1.50 9.18
N PHE A 90 7.18 2.50 9.91
CA PHE A 90 7.36 3.89 9.58
C PHE A 90 8.85 4.29 9.52
N GLY A 91 9.63 3.95 10.55
CA GLY A 91 11.07 4.21 10.57
C GLY A 91 11.83 3.45 9.46
N PHE A 92 11.38 2.25 9.12
CA PHE A 92 11.94 1.51 7.97
C PHE A 92 11.69 2.26 6.66
N PHE A 93 10.49 2.79 6.43
CA PHE A 93 10.22 3.61 5.25
C PHE A 93 11.05 4.89 5.20
N GLN A 94 11.27 5.55 6.34
CA GLN A 94 12.15 6.72 6.41
C GLN A 94 13.61 6.38 6.09
N THR A 95 14.09 5.23 6.55
CA THR A 95 15.45 4.74 6.24
C THR A 95 15.63 4.48 4.75
N LEU A 96 14.56 4.13 4.05
CA LEU A 96 14.56 3.95 2.59
C LEU A 96 14.23 5.24 1.82
N GLU A 97 14.05 6.36 2.53
CA GLU A 97 13.63 7.66 1.96
C GLU A 97 12.32 7.56 1.16
N LEU A 98 11.49 6.56 1.46
CA LEU A 98 10.24 6.31 0.73
C LEU A 98 9.23 7.44 0.94
N ASN A 99 9.33 8.13 2.07
CA ASN A 99 8.54 9.31 2.43
C ASN A 99 8.83 10.54 1.56
N GLU A 100 9.92 10.56 0.78
CA GLU A 100 10.18 11.62 -0.20
C GLU A 100 9.31 11.46 -1.46
N LYS A 101 8.82 10.25 -1.71
CA LYS A 101 8.08 9.88 -2.92
C LYS A 101 6.61 9.58 -2.65
N ILE A 102 6.32 9.04 -1.48
CA ILE A 102 4.99 8.55 -1.11
C ILE A 102 4.58 9.22 0.20
N GLU A 103 3.32 9.64 0.32
CA GLU A 103 2.81 10.15 1.60
C GLU A 103 2.69 8.98 2.58
N ILE A 104 3.41 9.05 3.70
CA ILE A 104 3.40 7.99 4.72
C ILE A 104 3.06 8.61 6.07
N SER A 105 2.06 8.04 6.75
CA SER A 105 1.58 8.53 8.03
C SER A 105 1.43 7.41 9.05
N ILE A 106 1.71 7.70 10.32
CA ILE A 106 1.33 6.83 11.43
C ILE A 106 -0.08 7.17 11.91
N LYS A 107 -0.92 6.16 12.12
CA LYS A 107 -2.30 6.32 12.64
C LYS A 107 -2.61 5.24 13.66
N ASN A 108 -3.49 5.57 14.61
CA ASN A 108 -4.13 4.55 15.45
C ASN A 108 -5.25 3.92 14.59
N LEU A 109 -5.06 2.66 14.17
CA LEU A 109 -5.85 1.97 13.13
C LEU A 109 -6.49 0.69 13.67
#